data_AF-A0A7R9Z260-F1
#
_entry.id   AF-A0A7R9Z260-F1
#
_cell.length_a   1.000
_cell.length_b   1.000
_cell.length_c   1.000
_cell.angle_alpha   90.00
_cell.angle_beta   90.00
_cell.angle_gamma   90.00
#
_symmetry.space_group_name_H-M   'P 1'
#
loop_
_entity.id
_entity.type
_entity.pdbx_description
1 polymer ?
#
loop_
_entity_poly.entity_id
_entity_poly.type
_entity_poly.pdbx_seq_one_letter_code
_entity_poly.pdbx_strand_id
1 'polypeptide(L)'
;DYVERMKDWQTDIYVFAGQKVEDMEKSHFMERFIEKDVEVLYLTDPVDEYMTQAMRDYDGKKFTAISKEGIKFKDEDEDLVKRREKAYKTKFKPLTKWLNKLYGPSVMRVSISKRLGKAPAIVSSAEYGHSANMERIMRAQAFQHGMKDDSMMRAMRVLEINPRHPFIEKLLDGCPPEEDGDDFDVEESVKDSAWLLYDMALMNGGFPIDDPDKYSVRMTKVLSGIMGVD
;
A
#
# COMPACT_ATOMS: atom_id res chain seq x y z
N ASP A 1 -8.08 -27.31 -10.47
CA ASP A 1 -7.06 -26.98 -9.45
C ASP A 1 -7.35 -25.73 -8.63
N TYR A 2 -6.92 -24.51 -9.00
CA TYR A 2 -7.11 -23.32 -8.14
C TYR A 2 -8.58 -23.07 -7.77
N VAL A 3 -9.47 -23.06 -8.78
CA VAL A 3 -10.92 -22.81 -8.58
C VAL A 3 -11.54 -23.84 -7.63
N GLU A 4 -11.09 -25.08 -7.68
CA GLU A 4 -11.58 -26.16 -6.81
C GLU A 4 -11.11 -26.01 -5.36
N ARG A 5 -10.03 -25.24 -5.12
CA ARG A 5 -9.47 -24.96 -3.79
C ARG A 5 -9.92 -23.61 -3.22
N MET A 6 -10.68 -22.82 -3.97
CA MET A 6 -11.23 -21.55 -3.51
C MET A 6 -12.12 -21.75 -2.28
N LYS A 7 -12.10 -20.77 -1.37
CA LYS A 7 -13.06 -20.75 -0.25
C LYS A 7 -14.47 -20.47 -0.78
N ASP A 8 -15.51 -20.93 -0.08
CA ASP A 8 -16.92 -20.73 -0.49
C ASP A 8 -17.31 -19.25 -0.66
N TRP A 9 -16.71 -18.37 0.15
CA TRP A 9 -16.96 -16.93 0.09
C TRP A 9 -16.10 -16.20 -0.96
N GLN A 10 -15.10 -16.88 -1.53
CA GLN A 10 -14.12 -16.30 -2.45
C GLN A 10 -14.75 -16.13 -3.85
N THR A 11 -14.70 -14.91 -4.37
CA THR A 11 -15.28 -14.60 -5.70
C THR A 11 -14.24 -14.40 -6.79
N ASP A 12 -12.98 -14.23 -6.41
CA ASP A 12 -11.91 -13.75 -7.28
C ASP A 12 -10.72 -14.71 -7.23
N ILE A 13 -10.00 -14.84 -8.35
CA ILE A 13 -8.69 -15.51 -8.39
C ILE A 13 -7.65 -14.46 -8.01
N TYR A 14 -7.00 -14.67 -6.87
CA TYR A 14 -5.99 -13.73 -6.38
C TYR A 14 -4.65 -14.00 -7.03
N VAL A 15 -4.03 -12.94 -7.55
CA VAL A 15 -2.72 -13.00 -8.21
C VAL A 15 -1.76 -12.01 -7.60
N PHE A 16 -0.48 -12.31 -7.63
CA PHE A 16 0.57 -11.39 -7.24
C PHE A 16 1.70 -11.45 -8.26
N ALA A 17 2.08 -10.29 -8.82
CA ALA A 17 3.17 -10.20 -9.77
C ALA A 17 4.45 -9.71 -9.10
N GLY A 18 5.56 -10.37 -9.39
CA GLY A 18 6.87 -10.07 -8.81
C GLY A 18 8.00 -10.81 -9.54
N GLN A 19 9.25 -10.64 -9.10
CA GLN A 19 10.40 -11.26 -9.78
C GLN A 19 10.91 -12.54 -9.11
N LYS A 20 10.74 -12.65 -7.79
CA LYS A 20 11.25 -13.74 -6.97
C LYS A 20 10.17 -14.20 -6.01
N VAL A 21 9.86 -15.49 -6.05
CA VAL A 21 8.82 -16.09 -5.22
C VAL A 21 9.12 -15.87 -3.73
N GLU A 22 10.38 -15.97 -3.33
CA GLU A 22 10.79 -15.82 -1.92
C GLU A 22 10.52 -14.42 -1.36
N ASP A 23 10.59 -13.38 -2.21
CA ASP A 23 10.28 -12.01 -1.83
C ASP A 23 8.76 -11.79 -1.80
N MET A 24 8.04 -12.44 -2.71
CA MET A 24 6.58 -12.37 -2.79
C MET A 24 5.91 -13.03 -1.58
N GLU A 25 6.39 -14.20 -1.15
CA GLU A 25 5.91 -14.91 0.04
C GLU A 25 6.05 -14.07 1.32
N LYS A 26 7.10 -13.25 1.40
CA LYS A 26 7.38 -12.38 2.56
C LYS A 26 6.72 -11.01 2.47
N SER A 27 6.02 -10.71 1.38
CA SER A 27 5.40 -9.41 1.16
C SER A 27 4.30 -9.13 2.19
N HIS A 28 4.18 -7.88 2.62
CA HIS A 28 3.08 -7.44 3.47
C HIS A 28 1.70 -7.60 2.80
N PHE A 29 1.64 -7.66 1.47
CA PHE A 29 0.40 -7.98 0.76
C PHE A 29 -0.06 -9.42 1.01
N MET A 30 0.84 -10.34 1.33
CA MET A 30 0.52 -11.76 1.57
C MET A 30 0.02 -12.06 2.98
N GLU A 31 0.33 -11.22 3.98
CA GLU A 31 0.08 -11.51 5.41
C GLU A 31 -1.35 -12.02 5.67
N ARG A 32 -2.37 -11.29 5.19
CA ARG A 32 -3.77 -11.64 5.43
C ARG A 32 -4.26 -12.83 4.61
N PHE A 33 -3.67 -13.06 3.43
CA PHE A 33 -3.97 -14.23 2.61
C PHE A 33 -3.43 -15.50 3.28
N ILE A 34 -2.23 -15.44 3.84
CA ILE A 34 -1.64 -16.52 4.63
C ILE A 34 -2.49 -16.77 5.90
N GLU A 35 -2.84 -15.71 6.64
CA GLU A 35 -3.67 -15.83 7.85
C GLU A 35 -5.03 -16.50 7.59
N LYS A 36 -5.65 -16.22 6.43
CA LYS A 36 -6.97 -16.76 6.05
C LYS A 36 -6.89 -18.03 5.19
N ASP A 37 -5.68 -18.55 4.96
CA ASP A 37 -5.44 -19.73 4.12
C ASP A 37 -6.03 -19.57 2.71
N VAL A 38 -5.83 -18.41 2.09
CA VAL A 38 -6.32 -18.07 0.75
C VAL A 38 -5.18 -18.16 -0.24
N GLU A 39 -5.32 -19.04 -1.23
CA GLU A 39 -4.31 -19.25 -2.26
C GLU A 39 -4.13 -18.02 -3.15
N VAL A 40 -2.88 -17.67 -3.47
CA VAL A 40 -2.51 -16.59 -4.38
C VAL A 40 -1.59 -17.14 -5.46
N LEU A 41 -1.90 -16.89 -6.73
CA LEU A 41 -1.06 -17.27 -7.86
C LEU A 41 0.11 -16.28 -8.01
N TYR A 42 1.34 -16.80 -8.03
CA TYR A 42 2.52 -15.99 -8.29
C TYR A 42 2.80 -15.90 -9.79
N LEU A 43 2.87 -14.66 -10.26
CA LEU A 43 3.15 -14.29 -11.64
C LEU A 43 4.58 -13.77 -11.70
N THR A 44 5.52 -14.64 -12.10
CA THR A 44 6.96 -14.33 -12.06
C THR A 44 7.50 -13.78 -13.37
N ASP A 45 6.79 -14.03 -14.48
CA ASP A 45 7.20 -13.53 -15.79
C ASP A 45 6.51 -12.19 -16.12
N PRO A 46 7.22 -11.24 -16.74
CA PRO A 46 6.64 -9.95 -17.13
C PRO A 46 5.36 -10.06 -17.97
N VAL A 47 5.23 -11.11 -18.78
CA VAL A 47 4.07 -11.33 -19.66
C VAL A 47 2.81 -11.74 -18.89
N ASP A 48 2.97 -12.35 -17.71
CA ASP A 48 1.86 -12.90 -16.93
C ASP A 48 0.88 -11.82 -16.48
N GLU A 49 1.41 -10.65 -16.10
CA GLU A 49 0.58 -9.54 -15.65
C GLU A 49 -0.23 -8.92 -16.80
N TYR A 50 0.32 -8.88 -18.02
CA TYR A 50 -0.44 -8.50 -19.21
C TYR A 50 -1.52 -9.53 -19.56
N MET A 51 -1.18 -10.82 -19.44
CA MET A 51 -2.10 -11.93 -19.72
C MET A 51 -3.31 -11.89 -18.80
N THR A 52 -3.11 -11.74 -17.49
CA THR A 52 -4.22 -11.67 -16.51
C THR A 52 -5.09 -10.42 -16.69
N GLN A 53 -4.51 -9.28 -17.12
CA GLN A 53 -5.29 -8.09 -17.51
C GLN A 53 -6.12 -8.33 -18.78
N ALA A 54 -5.59 -9.07 -19.75
CA ALA A 54 -6.26 -9.34 -21.02
C ALA A 54 -7.37 -10.39 -20.89
N MET A 55 -7.17 -11.44 -20.10
CA MET A 55 -8.13 -12.54 -19.93
C MET A 55 -9.41 -12.13 -19.20
N ARG A 56 -9.36 -11.08 -18.37
CA ARG A 56 -10.46 -10.56 -17.52
C ARG A 56 -10.97 -11.52 -16.44
N ASP A 57 -11.37 -12.73 -16.81
CA ASP A 57 -11.85 -13.77 -15.90
C ASP A 57 -11.54 -15.18 -16.41
N TYR A 58 -11.65 -16.14 -15.51
CA TYR A 58 -11.60 -17.57 -15.78
C TYR A 58 -12.72 -18.25 -14.99
N ASP A 59 -13.57 -19.02 -15.66
CA ASP A 59 -14.74 -19.66 -15.06
C ASP A 59 -15.65 -18.66 -14.29
N GLY A 60 -15.82 -17.46 -14.86
CA GLY A 60 -16.58 -16.37 -14.24
C GLY A 60 -15.93 -15.74 -13.00
N LYS A 61 -14.69 -16.11 -12.67
CA LYS A 61 -13.90 -15.54 -11.56
C LYS A 61 -12.87 -14.56 -12.11
N LYS A 62 -12.92 -13.31 -11.66
CA LYS A 62 -11.99 -12.26 -12.10
C LYS A 62 -10.60 -12.49 -11.51
N PHE A 63 -9.57 -12.10 -12.25
CA PHE A 63 -8.21 -11.98 -11.69
C PHE A 63 -8.08 -10.68 -10.91
N THR A 64 -7.72 -10.78 -9.64
CA THR A 64 -7.59 -9.63 -8.74
C THR A 64 -6.17 -9.59 -8.17
N ALA A 65 -5.41 -8.57 -8.56
CA ALA A 65 -4.04 -8.40 -8.10
C ALA A 65 -4.00 -7.93 -6.64
N ILE A 66 -3.34 -8.69 -5.76
CA ILE A 66 -3.28 -8.37 -4.33
C ILE A 66 -2.43 -7.14 -4.00
N SER A 67 -1.67 -6.62 -4.97
CA SER A 67 -0.92 -5.35 -4.86
C SER A 67 -1.78 -4.11 -5.19
N LYS A 68 -2.99 -4.30 -5.70
CA LYS A 68 -3.96 -3.23 -5.97
C LYS A 68 -4.92 -3.04 -4.80
N GLU A 69 -5.52 -1.87 -4.68
CA GLU A 69 -6.57 -1.61 -3.70
C GLU A 69 -7.86 -2.41 -4.00
N GLY A 70 -8.79 -2.42 -3.04
CA GLY A 70 -10.13 -2.98 -3.26
C GLY A 70 -10.31 -4.45 -2.88
N ILE A 71 -9.27 -5.11 -2.34
CA ILE A 71 -9.37 -6.47 -1.82
C ILE A 71 -10.38 -6.55 -0.68
N LYS A 72 -11.32 -7.49 -0.78
CA LYS A 72 -12.34 -7.76 0.22
C LYS A 72 -12.38 -9.26 0.51
N PHE A 73 -12.20 -9.60 1.78
CA PHE A 73 -12.46 -10.93 2.30
C PHE A 73 -13.92 -10.97 2.78
N LYS A 74 -14.73 -11.91 2.27
CA LYS A 74 -16.16 -12.03 2.57
C LYS A 74 -16.43 -13.13 3.60
N ASP A 75 -15.50 -13.32 4.52
CA ASP A 75 -15.51 -14.38 5.51
C ASP A 75 -15.94 -13.92 6.91
N GLU A 76 -16.15 -12.61 7.09
CA GLU A 76 -16.65 -11.99 8.32
C GLU A 76 -18.07 -11.42 8.09
N ASP A 77 -18.84 -11.30 9.18
CA ASP A 77 -20.17 -10.69 9.17
C ASP A 77 -20.11 -9.26 8.60
N GLU A 78 -20.93 -8.99 7.58
CA GLU A 78 -20.86 -7.76 6.81
C GLU A 78 -21.23 -6.52 7.65
N ASP A 79 -22.14 -6.67 8.61
CA ASP A 79 -22.55 -5.57 9.49
C ASP A 79 -21.48 -5.25 10.53
N LEU A 80 -20.80 -6.25 11.08
CA LEU A 80 -19.65 -6.06 11.95
C LEU A 80 -18.49 -5.38 11.21
N VAL A 81 -18.19 -5.80 9.99
CA VAL A 81 -17.15 -5.18 9.16
C VAL A 81 -17.50 -3.71 8.87
N LYS A 82 -18.74 -3.42 8.44
CA LYS A 82 -19.20 -2.04 8.17
C LYS A 82 -19.12 -1.15 9.41
N ARG A 83 -19.51 -1.66 10.58
CA ARG A 83 -19.41 -0.91 11.86
C ARG A 83 -17.96 -0.59 12.21
N ARG A 84 -17.06 -1.57 12.09
CA ARG A 84 -15.62 -1.39 12.35
C ARG A 84 -15.00 -0.38 11.39
N GLU A 85 -15.31 -0.48 10.10
CA GLU A 85 -14.84 0.46 9.08
C GLU A 85 -15.31 1.89 9.34
N LYS A 86 -16.58 2.07 9.73
CA LYS A 86 -17.12 3.39 10.07
C LYS A 86 -16.41 3.97 11.29
N ALA A 87 -16.19 3.18 12.34
CA ALA A 87 -15.48 3.61 13.53
C ALA A 87 -14.04 4.04 13.23
N TYR A 88 -13.28 3.24 12.46
CA TYR A 88 -11.93 3.60 12.05
C TYR A 88 -11.89 4.83 11.15
N LYS A 89 -12.80 4.93 10.18
CA LYS A 89 -12.87 6.10 9.30
C LYS A 89 -13.12 7.38 10.07
N THR A 90 -13.95 7.35 11.11
CA THR A 90 -14.17 8.49 12.00
C THR A 90 -12.93 8.79 12.84
N LYS A 91 -12.37 7.80 13.54
CA LYS A 91 -11.19 7.97 14.42
C LYS A 91 -9.98 8.54 13.67
N PHE A 92 -9.69 8.01 12.48
CA PHE A 92 -8.49 8.35 11.72
C PHE A 92 -8.73 9.41 10.63
N LYS A 93 -9.89 10.08 10.63
CA LYS A 93 -10.19 11.17 9.70
C LYS A 93 -9.15 12.31 9.76
N PRO A 94 -8.70 12.77 10.96
CA PRO A 94 -7.69 13.83 11.04
C PRO A 94 -6.37 13.40 10.42
N LEU A 95 -5.87 12.22 10.81
CA LEU A 95 -4.63 11.64 10.29
C LEU A 95 -4.68 11.47 8.76
N THR A 96 -5.75 10.87 8.22
CA THR A 96 -5.85 10.67 6.77
C THR A 96 -5.89 12.00 6.01
N LYS A 97 -6.61 13.02 6.51
CA LYS A 97 -6.63 14.35 5.90
C LYS A 97 -5.24 15.00 5.92
N TRP A 98 -4.56 14.97 7.06
CA TRP A 98 -3.23 15.55 7.22
C TRP A 98 -2.20 14.85 6.32
N LEU A 99 -2.19 13.51 6.29
CA LEU A 99 -1.27 12.75 5.44
C LEU A 99 -1.51 13.01 3.94
N ASN A 100 -2.77 13.11 3.50
CA ASN A 100 -3.09 13.49 2.12
C ASN A 100 -2.49 14.86 1.76
N LYS A 101 -2.58 15.84 2.67
CA LYS A 101 -1.99 17.17 2.47
C LYS A 101 -0.46 17.13 2.51
N LEU A 102 0.13 16.38 3.46
CA LEU A 102 1.57 16.27 3.65
C LEU A 102 2.26 15.65 2.43
N TYR A 103 1.72 14.56 1.91
CA TYR A 103 2.31 13.85 0.77
C TYR A 103 1.96 14.48 -0.57
N GLY A 104 0.86 15.22 -0.64
CA GLY A 104 0.42 15.94 -1.84
C GLY A 104 0.41 15.03 -3.07
N PRO A 105 1.15 15.36 -4.14
CA PRO A 105 1.13 14.59 -5.40
C PRO A 105 1.80 13.21 -5.31
N SER A 106 2.46 12.88 -4.19
CA SER A 106 3.13 11.58 -4.01
C SER A 106 2.12 10.44 -3.80
N VAL A 107 0.88 10.76 -3.41
CA VAL A 107 -0.21 9.79 -3.27
C VAL A 107 -1.47 10.32 -3.94
N MET A 108 -2.23 9.42 -4.57
CA MET A 108 -3.60 9.71 -5.00
C MET A 108 -4.49 9.99 -3.79
N ARG A 109 -4.39 9.13 -2.77
CA ARG A 109 -5.10 9.25 -1.52
C ARG A 109 -4.49 8.40 -0.42
N VAL A 110 -4.82 8.75 0.82
CA VAL A 110 -4.61 7.92 2.02
C VAL A 110 -5.93 7.28 2.43
N SER A 111 -5.91 5.98 2.73
CA SER A 111 -7.09 5.19 3.12
C SER A 111 -6.79 4.26 4.29
N ILE A 112 -7.85 3.80 4.97
CA ILE A 112 -7.73 2.80 6.04
C ILE A 112 -7.66 1.41 5.40
N SER A 113 -6.60 0.67 5.69
CA SER A 113 -6.46 -0.69 5.16
C SER A 113 -7.45 -1.64 5.81
N LYS A 114 -7.93 -2.58 5.00
CA LYS A 114 -8.79 -3.71 5.41
C LYS A 114 -8.04 -5.03 5.45
N ARG A 115 -6.81 -5.04 4.92
CA ARG A 115 -6.02 -6.25 4.65
C ARG A 115 -4.67 -6.28 5.35
N LEU A 116 -4.23 -5.18 5.95
CA LEU A 116 -2.97 -5.19 6.68
C LEU A 116 -3.05 -6.01 7.96
N GLY A 117 -2.09 -6.91 8.14
CA GLY A 117 -1.86 -7.67 9.36
C GLY A 117 -1.01 -6.88 10.34
N LYS A 118 0.30 -7.08 10.27
CA LYS A 118 1.32 -6.53 11.17
C LYS A 118 1.98 -5.26 10.64
N ALA A 119 2.01 -5.04 9.33
CA ALA A 119 2.65 -3.85 8.78
C ALA A 119 1.87 -2.56 9.15
N PRO A 120 2.57 -1.43 9.41
CA PRO A 120 1.92 -0.17 9.75
C PRO A 120 1.22 0.48 8.55
N ALA A 121 1.77 0.34 7.35
CA ALA A 121 1.18 0.85 6.11
C ALA A 121 1.74 0.09 4.89
N ILE A 122 1.01 0.17 3.78
CA ILE A 122 1.45 -0.28 2.44
C ILE A 122 1.09 0.79 1.41
N VAL A 123 1.90 0.92 0.36
CA VAL A 123 1.50 1.62 -0.85
C VAL A 123 0.97 0.59 -1.83
N SER A 124 -0.29 0.75 -2.24
CA SER A 124 -0.93 -0.07 -3.26
C SER A 124 -1.21 0.76 -4.50
N SER A 125 -1.44 0.09 -5.63
CA SER A 125 -1.91 0.77 -6.83
C SER A 125 -3.44 0.93 -6.80
N ALA A 126 -3.95 2.02 -7.37
CA ALA A 126 -5.37 2.15 -7.67
C ALA A 126 -5.89 0.94 -8.48
N GLU A 127 -7.18 0.64 -8.39
CA GLU A 127 -7.81 -0.52 -9.04
C GLU A 127 -7.49 -0.60 -10.55
N TYR A 128 -7.58 0.55 -11.24
CA TYR A 128 -7.26 0.68 -12.67
C TYR A 128 -5.85 1.20 -12.94
N GLY A 129 -5.03 1.39 -11.91
CA GLY A 129 -3.63 1.83 -12.04
C GLY A 129 -2.69 0.70 -12.43
N HIS A 130 -1.47 1.08 -12.84
CA HIS A 130 -0.36 0.14 -13.02
C HIS A 130 0.17 -0.33 -11.66
N SER A 131 0.48 -1.63 -11.53
CA SER A 131 1.14 -2.16 -10.34
C SER A 131 2.60 -1.67 -10.26
N ALA A 132 3.25 -1.86 -9.10
CA ALA A 132 4.69 -1.62 -8.98
C ALA A 132 5.52 -2.44 -9.98
N ASN A 133 5.13 -3.70 -10.22
CA ASN A 133 5.82 -4.56 -11.19
C ASN A 133 5.64 -4.05 -12.63
N MET A 134 4.44 -3.61 -12.99
CA MET A 134 4.16 -2.99 -14.28
C MET A 134 4.91 -1.66 -14.45
N GLU A 135 4.95 -0.82 -13.41
CA GLU A 135 5.73 0.43 -13.41
C GLU A 135 7.20 0.15 -13.70
N ARG A 136 7.78 -0.86 -13.05
CA ARG A 136 9.17 -1.29 -13.27
C ARG A 136 9.41 -1.76 -14.71
N ILE A 137 8.49 -2.56 -15.28
CA ILE A 137 8.59 -3.04 -16.68
C ILE A 137 8.52 -1.86 -17.65
N MET A 138 7.57 -0.95 -17.46
CA MET A 138 7.38 0.21 -18.33
C MET A 138 8.57 1.18 -18.25
N ARG A 139 9.12 1.42 -17.05
CA ARG A 139 10.35 2.21 -16.87
C ARG A 139 11.53 1.60 -17.61
N ALA A 140 11.70 0.27 -17.51
CA ALA A 140 12.79 -0.43 -18.21
C ALA A 140 12.65 -0.31 -19.74
N GLN A 141 11.44 -0.43 -20.28
CA GLN A 141 11.16 -0.26 -21.71
C GLN A 141 11.34 1.19 -22.17
N ALA A 142 10.83 2.16 -21.41
CA ALA A 142 10.97 3.59 -21.71
C ALA A 142 12.44 4.03 -21.74
N PHE A 143 13.27 3.51 -20.82
CA PHE A 143 14.71 3.72 -20.82
C PHE A 143 15.37 3.15 -22.09
N GLN A 144 14.97 1.97 -22.54
CA GLN A 144 15.46 1.37 -23.79
C GLN A 144 15.04 2.15 -25.04
N HIS A 145 13.95 2.90 -25.00
CA HIS A 145 13.40 3.64 -26.15
C HIS A 145 13.57 5.17 -26.05
N GLY A 146 14.30 5.66 -25.05
CA GLY A 146 14.66 7.09 -24.92
C GLY A 146 13.51 8.03 -24.55
N MET A 147 12.41 7.52 -23.98
CA MET A 147 11.26 8.33 -23.54
C MET A 147 11.46 8.85 -22.09
N LYS A 148 11.07 10.10 -21.79
CA LYS A 148 11.21 10.72 -20.44
C LYS A 148 9.87 10.86 -19.68
N ASP A 149 9.89 10.31 -18.45
CA ASP A 149 9.12 10.51 -17.18
C ASP A 149 7.55 10.46 -17.21
N ASP A 150 6.84 9.43 -16.70
CA ASP A 150 6.63 8.86 -15.33
C ASP A 150 5.78 9.67 -14.33
N SER A 151 5.38 10.91 -14.66
CA SER A 151 4.61 11.76 -13.72
C SER A 151 3.17 11.28 -13.48
N MET A 152 2.54 10.69 -14.49
CA MET A 152 1.15 10.20 -14.41
C MET A 152 1.01 8.93 -13.56
N MET A 153 2.09 8.16 -13.39
CA MET A 153 2.07 6.88 -12.67
C MET A 153 2.17 7.06 -11.15
N ARG A 154 2.94 8.06 -10.68
CA ARG A 154 3.03 8.42 -9.25
C ARG A 154 1.66 8.81 -8.66
N ALA A 155 0.84 9.47 -9.47
CA ALA A 155 -0.49 9.96 -9.09
C ALA A 155 -1.56 8.87 -8.85
N MET A 156 -1.23 7.58 -9.03
CA MET A 156 -2.15 6.45 -8.83
C MET A 156 -1.83 5.59 -7.59
N ARG A 157 -0.87 6.02 -6.76
CA ARG A 157 -0.48 5.32 -5.53
C ARG A 157 -1.47 5.62 -4.40
N VAL A 158 -1.95 4.58 -3.72
CA VAL A 158 -2.82 4.68 -2.55
C VAL A 158 -2.06 4.22 -1.33
N LEU A 159 -1.84 5.11 -0.37
CA LEU A 159 -1.30 4.73 0.93
C LEU A 159 -2.44 4.14 1.78
N GLU A 160 -2.32 2.88 2.15
CA GLU A 160 -3.22 2.25 3.12
C GLU A 160 -2.54 2.17 4.48
N ILE A 161 -3.16 2.76 5.51
CA ILE A 161 -2.66 2.72 6.89
C ILE A 161 -3.38 1.65 7.71
N ASN A 162 -2.66 0.99 8.61
CA ASN A 162 -3.19 -0.04 9.49
C ASN A 162 -3.75 0.59 10.77
N PRO A 163 -5.08 0.62 10.97
CA PRO A 163 -5.68 1.28 12.14
C PRO A 163 -5.42 0.55 13.47
N ARG A 164 -4.84 -0.66 13.42
CA ARG A 164 -4.54 -1.49 14.59
C ARG A 164 -3.07 -1.42 15.00
N HIS A 165 -2.23 -0.72 14.23
CA HIS A 165 -0.81 -0.69 14.48
C HIS A 165 -0.44 0.45 15.45
N PRO A 166 0.32 0.20 16.53
CA PRO A 166 0.65 1.22 17.54
C PRO A 166 1.32 2.47 16.97
N PHE A 167 2.18 2.30 15.96
CA PHE A 167 2.82 3.44 15.26
C PHE A 167 1.79 4.38 14.60
N ILE A 168 0.72 3.83 14.01
CA ILE A 168 -0.33 4.62 13.36
C ILE A 168 -1.19 5.33 14.40
N GLU A 169 -1.41 4.73 15.57
CA GLU A 169 -2.07 5.41 16.68
C GLU A 169 -1.21 6.56 17.23
N LYS A 170 0.11 6.36 17.37
CA LYS A 170 1.02 7.42 17.79
C LYS A 170 1.13 8.56 16.78
N LEU A 171 1.10 8.27 15.49
CA LEU A 171 1.01 9.30 14.45
C LEU A 171 -0.31 10.07 14.50
N LEU A 172 -1.42 9.42 14.86
CA LEU A 172 -2.70 10.10 15.06
C LEU A 172 -2.61 11.09 16.22
N ASP A 173 -1.98 10.72 17.33
CA ASP A 173 -1.82 11.60 18.50
C ASP A 173 -1.00 12.86 18.19
N GLY A 174 -0.02 12.77 17.27
CA GLY A 174 0.86 13.88 16.88
C GLY A 174 0.38 14.69 15.67
N CYS A 175 -0.67 14.27 14.99
CA CYS A 175 -1.19 15.00 13.81
C CYS A 175 -2.14 16.15 14.23
N PRO A 176 -2.40 17.11 13.33
CA PRO A 176 -3.36 18.18 13.61
C PRO A 176 -4.74 17.62 13.99
N PRO A 177 -5.30 18.02 15.15
CA PRO A 177 -6.66 17.65 15.50
C PRO A 177 -7.65 18.30 14.53
N GLU A 178 -8.87 17.75 14.46
CA GLU A 178 -9.88 18.23 13.50
C GLU A 178 -10.30 19.68 13.74
N GLU A 179 -10.18 20.14 14.99
CA GLU A 179 -10.59 21.48 15.45
C GLU A 179 -9.54 22.57 15.17
N ASP A 180 -8.25 22.27 15.32
CA ASP A 180 -7.16 23.26 15.14
C ASP A 180 -6.76 23.44 13.68
N GLY A 181 -7.16 22.52 12.81
CA GLY A 181 -7.02 22.67 11.36
C GLY A 181 -5.58 22.82 10.88
N ASP A 182 -5.35 23.77 9.98
CA ASP A 182 -4.07 23.94 9.28
C ASP A 182 -3.05 24.80 10.06
N ASP A 183 -3.48 25.46 11.14
CA ASP A 183 -2.66 26.36 11.95
C ASP A 183 -1.93 25.63 13.09
N PHE A 184 -2.18 24.33 13.25
CA PHE A 184 -1.51 23.49 14.23
C PHE A 184 -0.03 23.29 13.86
N ASP A 185 0.87 23.68 14.76
CA ASP A 185 2.31 23.46 14.58
C ASP A 185 2.68 22.01 14.89
N VAL A 186 2.67 21.18 13.85
CA VAL A 186 3.10 19.78 13.96
C VAL A 186 4.61 19.72 14.13
N GLU A 187 5.04 19.03 15.20
CA GLU A 187 6.46 18.75 15.45
C GLU A 187 7.16 18.16 14.22
N GLU A 188 8.40 18.60 13.98
CA GLU A 188 9.17 18.13 12.83
C GLU A 188 9.43 16.62 12.89
N SER A 189 9.63 16.08 14.09
CA SER A 189 9.76 14.64 14.38
C SER A 189 8.58 13.81 13.86
N VAL A 190 7.36 14.34 13.99
CA VAL A 190 6.12 13.71 13.54
C VAL A 190 6.02 13.75 12.02
N LYS A 191 6.38 14.89 11.40
CA LYS A 191 6.46 15.02 9.93
C LYS A 191 7.50 14.06 9.34
N ASP A 192 8.67 13.97 9.94
CA ASP A 192 9.75 13.06 9.52
C ASP A 192 9.33 11.61 9.67
N SER A 193 8.67 11.24 10.78
CA SER A 193 8.14 9.90 11.02
C SER A 193 7.07 9.51 9.99
N ALA A 194 6.20 10.44 9.60
CA ALA A 194 5.22 10.21 8.53
C ALA A 194 5.91 9.96 7.19
N TRP A 195 6.88 10.80 6.80
CA TRP A 195 7.63 10.57 5.57
C TRP A 195 8.39 9.24 5.56
N LEU A 196 9.04 8.86 6.67
CA LEU A 196 9.70 7.56 6.78
C LEU A 196 8.71 6.39 6.69
N LEU A 197 7.50 6.53 7.24
CA LEU A 197 6.43 5.55 7.06
C LEU A 197 6.08 5.38 5.58
N TYR A 198 5.96 6.48 4.84
CA TYR A 198 5.68 6.45 3.40
C TYR A 198 6.81 5.78 2.62
N ASP A 199 8.07 6.15 2.88
CA ASP A 199 9.24 5.58 2.21
C ASP A 199 9.35 4.06 2.47
N MET A 200 9.13 3.63 3.72
CA MET A 200 9.06 2.18 4.06
C MET A 200 7.89 1.47 3.35
N ALA A 201 6.73 2.12 3.26
CA ALA A 201 5.56 1.57 2.59
C ALA A 201 5.75 1.47 1.07
N LEU A 202 6.53 2.38 0.45
CA LEU A 202 6.95 2.28 -0.95
C LEU A 202 7.84 1.06 -1.18
N MET A 203 8.90 0.91 -0.36
CA MET A 203 9.83 -0.22 -0.46
C MET A 203 9.11 -1.56 -0.34
N ASN A 204 8.25 -1.69 0.67
CA ASN A 204 7.45 -2.90 0.88
C ASN A 204 6.41 -3.14 -0.21
N GLY A 205 5.93 -2.05 -0.84
CA GLY A 205 5.04 -2.09 -1.99
C GLY A 205 5.74 -2.49 -3.30
N GLY A 206 7.08 -2.60 -3.31
CA GLY A 206 7.89 -2.85 -4.50
C GLY A 206 8.12 -1.62 -5.36
N PHE A 207 7.80 -0.43 -4.86
CA PHE A 207 8.02 0.84 -5.55
C PHE A 207 9.41 1.39 -5.24
N PRO A 208 10.05 2.11 -6.18
CA PRO A 208 11.25 2.87 -5.88
C PRO A 208 10.92 4.02 -4.91
N ILE A 209 11.86 4.35 -4.04
CA ILE A 209 11.82 5.58 -3.23
C ILE A 209 11.91 6.77 -4.19
N ASP A 210 11.01 7.74 -4.03
CA ASP A 210 10.93 8.89 -4.94
C ASP A 210 12.12 9.86 -4.77
N ASP A 211 12.59 10.05 -3.54
CA ASP A 211 13.71 10.94 -3.20
C ASP A 211 14.65 10.26 -2.18
N PRO A 212 15.63 9.45 -2.66
CA PRO A 212 16.55 8.73 -1.80
C PRO A 212 17.41 9.63 -0.91
N ASP A 213 17.71 10.85 -1.37
CA ASP A 213 18.52 11.81 -0.62
C ASP A 213 17.75 12.33 0.60
N LYS A 214 16.49 12.73 0.42
CA LYS A 214 15.62 13.13 1.55
C LYS A 214 15.38 11.97 2.51
N TYR A 215 15.18 10.76 2.00
CA TYR A 215 15.07 9.57 2.85
C TYR A 215 16.33 9.38 3.70
N SER A 216 17.51 9.45 3.11
CA SER A 216 18.80 9.30 3.81
C SER A 216 18.99 10.38 4.88
N VAL A 217 18.64 11.64 4.58
CA VAL A 217 18.71 12.75 5.54
C VAL A 217 17.77 12.51 6.73
N ARG A 218 16.50 12.14 6.49
CA ARG A 218 15.54 11.84 7.56
C ARG A 218 15.98 10.65 8.42
N MET A 219 16.45 9.57 7.79
CA MET A 219 16.93 8.39 8.49
C MET A 219 18.13 8.73 9.37
N THR A 220 19.09 9.50 8.83
CA THR A 220 20.26 9.96 9.59
C THR A 220 19.84 10.78 10.80
N LYS A 221 18.91 11.73 10.63
CA LYS A 221 18.36 12.54 11.73
C LYS A 221 17.73 11.69 12.84
N VAL A 222 16.95 10.67 12.48
CA VAL A 222 16.35 9.74 13.46
C VAL A 222 17.42 8.93 14.19
N LEU A 223 18.43 8.40 13.47
CA LEU A 223 19.51 7.63 14.08
C LEU A 223 20.38 8.51 15.00
N SER A 224 20.72 9.71 14.56
CA SER A 224 21.39 10.75 15.34
C SER A 224 20.65 11.02 16.65
N GLY A 225 19.33 11.23 16.59
CA GLY A 225 18.50 11.44 17.78
C GLY A 225 18.49 10.24 18.74
N ILE A 226 18.48 9.00 18.22
CA ILE A 226 18.56 7.78 19.05
C ILE A 226 19.93 7.64 19.71
N MET A 227 20.99 8.02 19.00
CA MET A 227 22.38 7.92 19.48
C MET A 227 22.81 9.10 20.35
N GLY A 228 22.01 10.17 20.42
CA GLY A 228 22.36 11.40 21.12
C GLY A 228 23.50 12.17 20.44
N VAL A 229 23.59 12.07 19.11
CA VAL A 229 24.61 12.74 18.29
C VAL A 229 23.89 13.77 17.42
N ASP A 230 23.97 15.04 17.78
CA ASP A 230 23.40 16.16 16.98
C ASP A 230 24.14 16.36 15.65
#